data_AF-A0A0A7CN72-F1
#
_entry.id   AF-A0A0A7CN72-F1
#
_cell.length_a   1.000
_cell.length_b   1.000
_cell.length_c   1.000
_cell.angle_alpha   90.00
_cell.angle_beta   90.00
_cell.angle_gamma   90.00
#
_symmetry.space_group_name_H-M   'P 1'
#
loop_
_entity.id
_entity.type
_entity.pdbx_description
1 polymer ?
#
loop_
_entity_poly.entity_id
_entity_poly.type
_entity_poly.pdbx_seq_one_letter_code
_entity_poly.pdbx_strand_id
1 'polypeptide(L)'
;MFGAWMALGVLLQVPVQGATCPNTTTAAPRTLVAGVACGTAKLCYLDASCAKVSAVEVPANSKIYNVPRVGDISAYEGSRLFIHDSPDLTFDSTLAFPPYLFEMGMENCSLQAVPPIPDYFKFSELYFRHNKLTSIPEITTAARLSELVLENNRISRLSDLVYDTSRLYFAGNPLTTITNVNFTDRVTIFNFSGCHLTTFTLTPSSYAVLNALSPAKFALGSTQLNGTACAGMGGELAPLQERFEACVLTGPTVAAVAQRSSAALWIILAV
;
A
#
# COMPACT_ATOMS: atom_id res chain seq x y z
N MET A 1 5.98 61.11 6.93
CA MET A 1 5.37 60.27 5.88
C MET A 1 5.73 58.82 6.18
N PHE A 2 4.88 58.11 6.92
CA PHE A 2 5.00 56.67 7.14
C PHE A 2 3.77 56.03 6.51
N GLY A 3 3.96 55.31 5.41
CA GLY A 3 2.89 54.57 4.74
C GLY A 3 2.82 53.15 5.28
N ALA A 4 1.71 52.82 5.94
CA ALA A 4 1.38 51.45 6.33
C ALA A 4 0.95 50.65 5.10
N TRP A 5 1.60 49.52 4.84
CA TRP A 5 1.12 48.50 3.90
C TRP A 5 0.35 47.44 4.68
N MET A 6 -0.98 47.43 4.56
CA MET A 6 -1.80 46.27 4.94
C MET A 6 -1.63 45.19 3.88
N ALA A 7 -1.01 44.07 4.24
CA ALA A 7 -1.06 42.85 3.43
C ALA A 7 -2.43 42.21 3.64
N LEU A 8 -3.32 42.37 2.66
CA LEU A 8 -4.58 41.64 2.58
C LEU A 8 -4.25 40.18 2.23
N GLY A 9 -4.24 39.30 3.23
CA GLY A 9 -4.11 37.86 3.03
C GLY A 9 -5.36 37.34 2.33
N VAL A 10 -5.29 37.20 1.00
CA VAL A 10 -6.29 36.45 0.24
C VAL A 10 -6.11 34.98 0.61
N LEU A 11 -6.98 34.49 1.48
CA LEU A 11 -7.25 33.05 1.61
C LEU A 11 -7.76 32.58 0.25
N LEU A 12 -6.88 32.00 -0.55
CA LEU A 12 -7.27 31.22 -1.72
C LEU A 12 -8.10 30.04 -1.21
N GLN A 13 -9.42 30.20 -1.25
CA GLN A 13 -10.34 29.08 -1.15
C GLN A 13 -10.06 28.19 -2.36
N VAL A 14 -9.41 27.04 -2.13
CA VAL A 14 -9.37 25.98 -3.12
C VAL A 14 -10.83 25.60 -3.35
N PRO A 15 -11.39 25.75 -4.57
CA PRO A 15 -12.73 25.29 -4.82
C PRO A 15 -12.73 23.79 -4.57
N VAL A 16 -13.56 23.34 -3.63
CA VAL A 16 -13.87 21.91 -3.45
C VAL A 16 -14.56 21.49 -4.75
N GLN A 17 -13.77 21.00 -5.71
CA GLN A 17 -14.31 20.51 -6.97
C GLN A 17 -15.23 19.34 -6.62
N GLY A 18 -16.49 19.44 -7.03
CA GLY A 18 -17.45 18.36 -6.86
C GLY A 18 -16.97 17.10 -7.59
N ALA A 19 -17.35 15.94 -7.06
CA ALA A 19 -17.05 14.63 -7.65
C ALA A 19 -17.13 14.69 -9.18
N THR A 20 -16.02 14.49 -9.86
CA THR A 20 -16.02 14.48 -11.32
C THR A 20 -16.82 13.28 -11.82
N CYS A 21 -17.81 13.55 -12.67
CA CYS A 21 -18.71 12.58 -13.28
C CYS A 21 -17.91 11.37 -13.81
N PRO A 22 -18.24 10.13 -13.38
CA PRO A 22 -17.53 8.93 -13.83
C PRO A 22 -17.49 8.82 -15.35
N ASN A 23 -16.34 8.41 -15.89
CA ASN A 23 -16.21 8.20 -17.33
C ASN A 23 -17.22 7.14 -17.81
N THR A 24 -17.97 7.47 -18.85
CA THR A 24 -19.11 6.69 -19.40
C THR A 24 -18.68 5.43 -20.17
N THR A 25 -17.38 5.16 -20.24
CA THR A 25 -16.78 4.16 -21.15
C THR A 25 -16.68 2.75 -20.55
N THR A 26 -17.11 2.51 -19.32
CA THR A 26 -16.96 1.20 -18.64
C THR A 26 -18.28 0.54 -18.25
N ALA A 27 -18.33 -0.78 -18.33
CA ALA A 27 -19.47 -1.66 -18.05
C ALA A 27 -19.92 -1.72 -16.56
N ALA A 28 -19.40 -0.87 -15.67
CA ALA A 28 -19.82 -0.85 -14.27
C ALA A 28 -21.18 -0.14 -14.12
N PRO A 29 -22.18 -0.74 -13.46
CA PRO A 29 -23.53 -0.17 -13.38
C PRO A 29 -23.62 1.09 -12.50
N ARG A 30 -22.62 1.30 -11.63
CA ARG A 30 -22.55 2.41 -10.70
C ARG A 30 -21.11 2.66 -10.24
N THR A 31 -20.80 3.88 -9.83
CA THR A 31 -19.48 4.28 -9.33
C THR A 31 -19.62 4.87 -7.93
N LEU A 32 -18.85 4.35 -6.97
CA LEU A 32 -18.74 4.90 -5.63
C LEU A 32 -17.95 6.21 -5.67
N VAL A 33 -18.54 7.28 -5.17
CA VAL A 33 -17.91 8.62 -5.12
C VAL A 33 -18.19 9.31 -3.80
N ALA A 34 -17.47 10.40 -3.53
CA ALA A 34 -17.73 11.32 -2.43
C ALA A 34 -17.85 12.75 -2.95
N GLY A 35 -18.73 13.55 -2.36
CA GLY A 35 -18.82 15.00 -2.63
C GLY A 35 -20.23 15.48 -2.88
N VAL A 36 -20.36 16.64 -3.55
CA VAL A 36 -21.64 17.36 -3.70
C VAL A 36 -22.75 16.52 -4.35
N ALA A 37 -22.39 15.60 -5.26
CA ALA A 37 -23.35 14.70 -5.90
C ALA A 37 -24.05 13.75 -4.92
N CYS A 38 -23.45 13.52 -3.74
CA CYS A 38 -24.01 12.67 -2.70
C CYS A 38 -25.00 13.39 -1.79
N GLY A 39 -25.13 14.72 -1.89
CA GLY A 39 -25.96 15.54 -1.00
C GLY A 39 -25.43 15.46 0.43
N THR A 40 -26.26 14.97 1.37
CA THR A 40 -25.88 14.81 2.78
C THR A 40 -25.15 13.51 3.10
N ALA A 41 -25.07 12.57 2.14
CA ALA A 41 -24.40 11.29 2.35
C ALA A 41 -22.88 11.43 2.18
N LYS A 42 -22.12 10.76 3.05
CA LYS A 42 -20.64 10.76 2.98
C LYS A 42 -20.10 10.12 1.70
N LEU A 43 -20.78 9.06 1.25
CA LEU A 43 -20.52 8.36 0.01
C LEU A 43 -21.84 8.05 -0.68
N CYS A 44 -21.80 7.94 -1.99
CA CYS A 44 -22.95 7.55 -2.80
C CYS A 44 -22.50 6.81 -4.05
N TYR A 45 -23.47 6.15 -4.68
CA TYR A 45 -23.31 5.58 -6.00
C TYR A 45 -23.91 6.52 -7.04
N LEU A 46 -23.13 6.86 -8.07
CA LEU A 46 -23.62 7.50 -9.29
C LEU A 46 -23.77 6.48 -10.41
N ASP A 47 -24.76 6.65 -11.28
CA ASP A 47 -24.83 5.92 -12.55
C ASP A 47 -23.98 6.61 -13.65
N ALA A 48 -24.00 6.06 -14.86
CA ALA A 48 -23.29 6.61 -16.01
C ALA A 48 -23.80 7.98 -16.48
N SER A 49 -25.01 8.39 -16.07
CA SER A 49 -25.54 9.74 -16.31
C SER A 49 -25.20 10.73 -15.19
N CYS A 50 -24.43 10.27 -14.20
CA CYS A 50 -24.03 11.02 -13.02
C CYS A 50 -25.20 11.40 -12.10
N ALA A 51 -26.31 10.67 -12.23
CA ALA A 51 -27.41 10.72 -11.29
C ALA A 51 -27.09 9.85 -10.07
N LYS A 52 -27.40 10.36 -8.89
CA LYS A 52 -27.29 9.60 -7.64
C LYS A 52 -28.29 8.44 -7.64
N VAL A 53 -27.76 7.21 -7.65
CA VAL A 53 -28.53 5.97 -7.56
C VAL A 53 -28.90 5.68 -6.12
N SER A 54 -27.93 5.76 -5.21
CA SER A 54 -28.16 5.49 -3.79
C SER A 54 -27.09 6.14 -2.91
N ALA A 55 -27.46 6.45 -1.67
CA ALA A 55 -26.47 6.75 -0.63
C ALA A 55 -25.78 5.45 -0.20
N VAL A 56 -24.53 5.56 0.25
CA VAL A 56 -23.80 4.46 0.87
C VAL A 56 -23.64 4.76 2.33
N GLU A 57 -24.28 3.93 3.15
CA GLU A 57 -23.98 3.92 4.58
C GLU A 57 -22.59 3.33 4.78
N VAL A 58 -21.73 4.10 5.42
CA VAL A 58 -20.43 3.61 5.87
C VAL A 58 -20.64 3.13 7.31
N PRO A 59 -20.67 1.80 7.55
CA PRO A 59 -20.92 1.28 8.89
C PRO A 59 -19.77 1.69 9.83
N ALA A 60 -19.95 1.51 11.14
CA ALA A 60 -18.92 1.86 12.12
C ALA A 60 -17.58 1.14 11.89
N ASN A 61 -17.59 -0.04 11.26
CA ASN A 61 -16.38 -0.77 10.87
C ASN A 61 -15.74 -0.28 9.55
N SER A 62 -16.35 0.71 8.91
CA SER A 62 -15.96 1.34 7.64
C SER A 62 -15.86 0.38 6.45
N LYS A 63 -16.56 -0.77 6.48
CA LYS A 63 -16.58 -1.76 5.40
C LYS A 63 -17.75 -1.55 4.45
N ILE A 64 -17.46 -1.48 3.16
CA ILE A 64 -18.42 -1.38 2.08
C ILE A 64 -18.26 -2.62 1.20
N TYR A 65 -19.38 -3.22 0.80
CA TYR A 65 -19.44 -4.48 0.08
C TYR A 65 -19.98 -4.28 -1.33
N ASN A 66 -19.65 -5.22 -2.23
CA ASN A 66 -20.17 -5.25 -3.60
C ASN A 66 -19.98 -3.91 -4.33
N VAL A 67 -18.78 -3.33 -4.23
CA VAL A 67 -18.38 -2.08 -4.88
C VAL A 67 -17.84 -2.41 -6.28
N PRO A 68 -18.57 -2.11 -7.37
CA PRO A 68 -18.11 -2.45 -8.71
C PRO A 68 -17.05 -1.48 -9.24
N ARG A 69 -17.10 -0.22 -8.82
CA ARG A 69 -16.18 0.82 -9.28
C ARG A 69 -16.03 1.93 -8.26
N VAL A 70 -14.81 2.46 -8.10
CA VAL A 70 -14.51 3.63 -7.27
C VAL A 70 -14.02 4.76 -8.17
N GLY A 71 -14.64 5.94 -8.04
CA GLY A 71 -14.23 7.16 -8.71
C GLY A 71 -13.61 8.16 -7.73
N ASP A 72 -13.85 9.44 -7.97
CA ASP A 72 -13.41 10.50 -7.06
C ASP A 72 -14.05 10.36 -5.67
N ILE A 73 -13.23 10.06 -4.67
CA ILE A 73 -13.60 9.99 -3.25
C ILE A 73 -12.84 11.02 -2.42
N SER A 74 -12.27 12.05 -3.05
CA SER A 74 -11.44 13.06 -2.40
C SER A 74 -12.18 13.87 -1.32
N ALA A 75 -13.49 13.98 -1.45
CA ALA A 75 -14.37 14.65 -0.48
C ALA A 75 -14.85 13.72 0.65
N TYR A 76 -14.42 12.46 0.72
CA TYR A 76 -14.80 11.57 1.82
C TYR A 76 -14.06 11.98 3.10
N GLU A 77 -14.82 12.36 4.12
CA GLU A 77 -14.28 12.91 5.37
C GLU A 77 -13.78 11.84 6.36
N GLY A 78 -13.93 10.56 6.04
CA GLY A 78 -13.50 9.48 6.91
C GLY A 78 -12.02 9.17 6.79
N SER A 79 -11.37 8.86 7.92
CA SER A 79 -9.97 8.43 7.97
C SER A 79 -9.74 6.97 7.64
N ARG A 80 -10.83 6.20 7.53
CA ARG A 80 -10.85 4.76 7.31
C ARG A 80 -11.80 4.40 6.18
N LEU A 81 -11.36 3.57 5.24
CA LEU A 81 -12.19 3.04 4.16
C LEU A 81 -11.78 1.62 3.80
N PHE A 82 -12.71 0.68 3.94
CA PHE A 82 -12.50 -0.72 3.57
C PHE A 82 -13.53 -1.12 2.52
N ILE A 83 -13.05 -1.66 1.41
CA ILE A 83 -13.87 -2.33 0.40
C ILE A 83 -13.65 -3.83 0.57
N HIS A 84 -14.73 -4.59 0.63
CA HIS A 84 -14.70 -6.02 0.90
C HIS A 84 -15.62 -6.76 -0.08
N ASP A 85 -15.31 -8.02 -0.39
CA ASP A 85 -16.11 -8.90 -1.27
C ASP A 85 -16.61 -8.18 -2.52
N SER A 86 -15.69 -7.58 -3.27
CA SER A 86 -15.99 -6.78 -4.45
C SER A 86 -15.22 -7.35 -5.64
N PRO A 87 -15.62 -8.52 -6.17
CA PRO A 87 -14.83 -9.27 -7.15
C PRO A 87 -14.67 -8.54 -8.50
N ASP A 88 -15.57 -7.63 -8.81
CA ASP A 88 -15.57 -6.83 -10.04
C ASP A 88 -14.98 -5.42 -9.84
N LEU A 89 -14.30 -5.18 -8.72
CA LEU A 89 -13.81 -3.85 -8.34
C LEU A 89 -12.86 -3.28 -9.39
N THR A 90 -13.26 -2.13 -9.95
CA THR A 90 -12.48 -1.32 -10.87
C THR A 90 -12.28 0.10 -10.35
N PHE A 91 -11.37 0.86 -10.97
CA PHE A 91 -11.10 2.25 -10.63
C PHE A 91 -11.37 3.14 -11.83
N ASP A 92 -12.07 4.25 -11.61
CA ASP A 92 -12.17 5.30 -12.61
C ASP A 92 -10.82 6.01 -12.75
N SER A 93 -10.53 6.50 -13.96
CA SER A 93 -9.48 7.49 -14.22
C SER A 93 -9.55 8.74 -13.34
N THR A 94 -10.73 9.07 -12.79
CA THR A 94 -10.96 10.19 -11.88
C THR A 94 -10.69 9.86 -10.42
N LEU A 95 -10.23 8.64 -10.10
CA LEU A 95 -9.92 8.24 -8.73
C LEU A 95 -8.98 9.25 -8.07
N ALA A 96 -9.48 9.86 -7.00
CA ALA A 96 -8.72 10.70 -6.09
C ALA A 96 -9.06 10.27 -4.66
N PHE A 97 -8.03 10.06 -3.85
CA PHE A 97 -8.18 9.69 -2.44
C PHE A 97 -8.39 10.94 -1.57
N PRO A 98 -9.12 10.83 -0.44
CA PRO A 98 -9.29 11.95 0.47
C PRO A 98 -8.02 12.16 1.31
N PRO A 99 -7.58 13.42 1.52
CA PRO A 99 -6.29 13.75 2.14
C PRO A 99 -6.11 13.23 3.57
N TYR A 100 -7.20 12.83 4.24
CA TYR A 100 -7.23 12.35 5.62
C TYR A 100 -7.34 10.82 5.73
N LEU A 101 -7.25 10.07 4.62
CA LEU A 101 -7.31 8.60 4.64
C LEU A 101 -6.00 8.03 5.19
N PHE A 102 -6.05 7.42 6.38
CA PHE A 102 -4.90 6.81 7.04
C PHE A 102 -4.97 5.28 7.02
N GLU A 103 -6.18 4.72 7.03
CA GLU A 103 -6.42 3.28 7.03
C GLU A 103 -7.22 2.90 5.79
N MET A 104 -6.65 2.05 4.94
CA MET A 104 -7.28 1.63 3.70
C MET A 104 -7.21 0.12 3.52
N GLY A 105 -8.32 -0.47 3.10
CA GLY A 105 -8.37 -1.88 2.76
C GLY A 105 -9.20 -2.18 1.52
N MET A 106 -8.74 -3.13 0.72
CA MET A 106 -9.48 -3.75 -0.37
C MET A 106 -9.26 -5.24 -0.27
N GLU A 107 -10.16 -5.94 0.42
CA GLU A 107 -10.01 -7.36 0.73
C GLU A 107 -10.97 -8.20 -0.11
N ASN A 108 -10.51 -9.34 -0.61
CA ASN A 108 -11.33 -10.21 -1.46
C ASN A 108 -11.95 -9.46 -2.67
N CYS A 109 -11.13 -8.69 -3.38
CA CYS A 109 -11.55 -7.83 -4.48
C CYS A 109 -10.99 -8.25 -5.85
N SER A 110 -10.35 -9.43 -5.93
CA SER A 110 -9.70 -9.92 -7.15
C SER A 110 -8.65 -8.99 -7.77
N LEU A 111 -8.11 -8.03 -7.00
CA LEU A 111 -7.17 -7.03 -7.50
C LEU A 111 -5.88 -7.67 -8.02
N GLN A 112 -5.46 -7.28 -9.23
CA GLN A 112 -4.15 -7.66 -9.78
C GLN A 112 -3.07 -6.61 -9.46
N ALA A 113 -3.49 -5.36 -9.29
CA ALA A 113 -2.68 -4.25 -8.83
C ALA A 113 -3.54 -3.31 -7.97
N VAL A 114 -2.89 -2.57 -7.06
CA VAL A 114 -3.52 -1.45 -6.35
C VAL A 114 -3.54 -0.24 -7.29
N PRO A 115 -4.59 0.60 -7.29
CA PRO A 115 -4.60 1.83 -8.08
C PRO A 115 -3.42 2.74 -7.69
N PRO A 116 -2.96 3.63 -8.58
CA PRO A 116 -1.91 4.58 -8.25
C PRO A 116 -2.24 5.37 -6.98
N ILE A 117 -1.38 5.27 -5.98
CA ILE A 117 -1.48 6.03 -4.74
C ILE A 117 -0.55 7.24 -4.87
N PRO A 118 -1.06 8.47 -4.78
CA PRO A 118 -0.19 9.64 -4.82
C PRO A 118 0.84 9.65 -3.68
N ASP A 119 2.05 10.05 -4.00
CA ASP A 119 3.23 9.98 -3.11
C ASP A 119 3.05 10.74 -1.78
N TYR A 120 2.23 11.78 -1.77
CA TYR A 120 1.97 12.58 -0.57
C TYR A 120 1.11 11.85 0.48
N PHE A 121 0.47 10.74 0.14
CA PHE A 121 -0.34 9.98 1.08
C PHE A 121 0.51 9.25 2.12
N LYS A 122 0.03 9.30 3.36
CA LYS A 122 0.66 8.68 4.52
C LYS A 122 -0.32 7.72 5.16
N PHE A 123 -0.41 6.51 4.62
CA PHE A 123 -1.17 5.45 5.28
C PHE A 123 -0.45 5.02 6.56
N SER A 124 -1.23 4.75 7.61
CA SER A 124 -0.77 4.01 8.78
C SER A 124 -0.96 2.51 8.57
N GLU A 125 -2.06 2.10 7.93
CA GLU A 125 -2.43 0.69 7.78
C GLU A 125 -2.99 0.38 6.40
N LEU A 126 -2.54 -0.73 5.84
CA LEU A 126 -2.92 -1.19 4.51
C LEU A 126 -3.33 -2.66 4.51
N TYR A 127 -4.51 -2.93 3.98
CA TYR A 127 -5.12 -4.26 3.99
C TYR A 127 -5.55 -4.71 2.59
N PHE A 128 -4.76 -5.57 1.94
CA PHE A 128 -5.07 -6.12 0.62
C PHE A 128 -5.08 -7.66 0.59
N ARG A 129 -5.48 -8.29 1.68
CA ARG A 129 -5.56 -9.75 1.75
C ARG A 129 -6.57 -10.34 0.76
N HIS A 130 -6.32 -11.58 0.33
CA HIS A 130 -7.19 -12.33 -0.59
C HIS A 130 -7.39 -11.63 -1.94
N ASN A 131 -6.31 -11.16 -2.56
CA ASN A 131 -6.34 -10.63 -3.91
C ASN A 131 -5.42 -11.46 -4.83
N LYS A 132 -5.05 -10.90 -5.98
CA LYS A 132 -4.19 -11.52 -6.99
C LYS A 132 -2.93 -10.67 -7.23
N LEU A 133 -2.53 -9.85 -6.25
CA LEU A 133 -1.38 -8.94 -6.36
C LEU A 133 -0.11 -9.74 -6.57
N THR A 134 0.71 -9.31 -7.54
CA THR A 134 2.02 -9.93 -7.84
C THR A 134 3.19 -9.12 -7.29
N SER A 135 2.94 -7.87 -6.90
CA SER A 135 3.89 -6.95 -6.27
C SER A 135 3.26 -6.28 -5.05
N ILE A 136 4.10 -5.76 -4.17
CA ILE A 136 3.66 -4.87 -3.09
C ILE A 136 3.14 -3.54 -3.67
N PRO A 137 2.20 -2.84 -3.01
CA PRO A 137 1.83 -1.49 -3.40
C PRO A 137 3.05 -0.56 -3.33
N GLU A 138 3.26 0.27 -4.34
CA GLU A 138 4.26 1.34 -4.35
C GLU A 138 3.66 2.61 -3.77
N ILE A 139 4.25 3.08 -2.67
CA ILE A 139 3.89 4.27 -1.91
C ILE A 139 5.25 4.90 -1.65
N THR A 140 5.60 5.90 -2.44
CA THR A 140 7.01 6.29 -2.60
C THR A 140 7.56 7.10 -1.43
N THR A 141 6.78 7.33 -0.37
CA THR A 141 7.23 8.11 0.77
C THR A 141 7.41 7.28 2.02
N ALA A 142 8.41 7.66 2.82
CA ALA A 142 8.75 7.10 4.13
C ALA A 142 7.60 7.27 5.15
N ALA A 143 6.51 6.53 4.92
CA ALA A 143 5.43 6.37 5.85
C ALA A 143 5.82 5.25 6.83
N ARG A 144 5.65 5.53 8.11
CA ARG A 144 5.75 4.50 9.15
C ARG A 144 4.43 3.74 9.15
N LEU A 145 4.39 2.59 8.49
CA LEU A 145 3.22 1.72 8.51
C LEU A 145 3.19 1.00 9.85
N SER A 146 2.08 1.09 10.59
CA SER A 146 1.84 0.18 11.71
C SER A 146 1.60 -1.23 11.19
N GLU A 147 0.88 -1.36 10.07
CA GLU A 147 0.44 -2.66 9.58
C GLU A 147 0.36 -2.73 8.05
N LEU A 148 0.94 -3.80 7.49
CA LEU A 148 0.85 -4.15 6.07
C LEU A 148 0.36 -5.59 5.95
N VAL A 149 -0.87 -5.75 5.46
CA VAL A 149 -1.52 -7.05 5.25
C VAL A 149 -1.66 -7.35 3.77
N LEU A 150 -0.87 -8.30 3.29
CA LEU A 150 -0.82 -8.79 1.91
C LEU A 150 -1.03 -10.31 1.83
N GLU A 151 -1.63 -10.91 2.85
CA GLU A 151 -1.88 -12.36 2.92
C GLU A 151 -2.70 -12.88 1.73
N ASN A 152 -2.43 -14.11 1.30
CA ASN A 152 -3.16 -14.79 0.22
C ASN A 152 -3.21 -13.96 -1.07
N ASN A 153 -2.03 -13.56 -1.54
CA ASN A 153 -1.82 -12.93 -2.85
C ASN A 153 -0.90 -13.82 -3.71
N ARG A 154 -0.33 -13.28 -4.80
CA ARG A 154 0.57 -13.96 -5.73
C ARG A 154 1.97 -13.36 -5.72
N ILE A 155 2.36 -12.74 -4.61
CA ILE A 155 3.65 -12.07 -4.47
C ILE A 155 4.73 -13.15 -4.35
N SER A 156 5.64 -13.19 -5.32
CA SER A 156 6.73 -14.17 -5.34
C SER A 156 8.06 -13.64 -4.81
N ARG A 157 8.19 -12.31 -4.73
CA ARG A 157 9.42 -11.62 -4.31
C ARG A 157 9.08 -10.38 -3.48
N LEU A 158 9.88 -10.15 -2.45
CA LEU A 158 9.89 -8.92 -1.68
C LEU A 158 11.30 -8.32 -1.76
N SER A 159 11.44 -7.22 -2.48
CA SER A 159 12.68 -6.47 -2.55
C SER A 159 12.44 -4.98 -2.41
N ASP A 160 13.49 -4.26 -1.99
CA ASP A 160 13.53 -2.80 -1.97
C ASP A 160 12.35 -2.18 -1.23
N LEU A 161 11.92 -2.83 -0.15
CA LEU A 161 10.79 -2.37 0.66
C LEU A 161 11.15 -1.03 1.29
N VAL A 162 10.50 0.03 0.84
CA VAL A 162 10.76 1.42 1.27
C VAL A 162 10.07 1.82 2.58
N TYR A 163 9.21 0.95 3.14
CA TYR A 163 8.42 1.25 4.34
C TYR A 163 9.10 0.80 5.63
N ASP A 164 8.98 1.65 6.65
CA ASP A 164 9.31 1.32 8.03
C ASP A 164 8.08 0.73 8.73
N THR A 165 7.87 -0.58 8.56
CA THR A 165 6.64 -1.30 8.96
C THR A 165 6.78 -2.03 10.31
N SER A 166 5.78 -1.91 11.19
CA SER A 166 5.79 -2.66 12.47
C SER A 166 5.24 -4.08 12.37
N ARG A 167 4.19 -4.32 11.58
CA ARG A 167 3.57 -5.64 11.43
C ARG A 167 3.42 -6.00 9.97
N LEU A 168 4.04 -7.11 9.59
CA LEU A 168 4.10 -7.61 8.23
C LEU A 168 3.35 -8.94 8.14
N TYR A 169 2.32 -8.99 7.30
CA TYR A 169 1.52 -10.19 7.06
C TYR A 169 1.54 -10.54 5.57
N PHE A 170 2.33 -11.54 5.20
CA PHE A 170 2.53 -12.05 3.85
C PHE A 170 2.14 -13.51 3.70
N ALA A 171 1.51 -14.11 4.72
CA ALA A 171 1.14 -15.51 4.73
C ALA A 171 0.39 -15.96 3.46
N GLY A 172 0.65 -17.17 2.99
CA GLY A 172 -0.03 -17.73 1.82
C GLY A 172 0.35 -17.13 0.47
N ASN A 173 1.43 -16.34 0.41
CA ASN A 173 2.04 -15.91 -0.85
C ASN A 173 3.08 -16.94 -1.34
N PRO A 174 3.26 -17.12 -2.66
CA PRO A 174 4.30 -17.98 -3.25
C PRO A 174 5.69 -17.32 -3.19
N LEU A 175 6.01 -16.69 -2.07
CA LEU A 175 7.20 -15.86 -1.88
C LEU A 175 8.43 -16.76 -1.72
N THR A 176 9.39 -16.57 -2.60
CA THR A 176 10.65 -17.35 -2.64
C THR A 176 11.89 -16.49 -2.38
N THR A 177 11.76 -15.17 -2.50
CA THR A 177 12.89 -14.23 -2.41
C THR A 177 12.56 -13.06 -1.49
N ILE A 178 13.40 -12.84 -0.48
CA ILE A 178 13.49 -11.60 0.29
C ILE A 178 14.91 -11.05 0.17
N THR A 179 15.07 -9.86 -0.37
CA THR A 179 16.39 -9.23 -0.58
C THR A 179 16.31 -7.72 -0.46
N ASN A 180 17.34 -7.07 0.07
CA ASN A 180 17.39 -5.61 0.21
C ASN A 180 16.17 -5.03 0.96
N VAL A 181 15.81 -5.66 2.08
CA VAL A 181 14.76 -5.19 2.98
C VAL A 181 15.40 -4.84 4.33
N ASN A 182 15.14 -3.62 4.79
CA ASN A 182 15.62 -3.17 6.09
C ASN A 182 14.53 -3.37 7.15
N PHE A 183 14.68 -4.40 7.99
CA PHE A 183 13.81 -4.64 9.13
C PHE A 183 14.36 -3.86 10.32
N THR A 184 13.65 -2.80 10.72
CA THR A 184 14.01 -1.95 11.86
C THR A 184 13.50 -2.56 13.17
N ASP A 185 13.94 -2.01 14.30
CA ASP A 185 13.49 -2.37 15.65
C ASP A 185 11.97 -2.19 15.88
N ARG A 186 11.25 -1.55 14.96
CA ARG A 186 9.79 -1.44 14.99
C ARG A 186 9.08 -2.73 14.61
N VAL A 187 9.74 -3.65 13.92
CA VAL A 187 9.12 -4.92 13.54
C VAL A 187 8.76 -5.68 14.80
N THR A 188 7.48 -5.87 15.03
CA THR A 188 6.91 -6.62 16.16
C THR A 188 6.22 -7.89 15.71
N ILE A 189 5.85 -8.00 14.43
CA ILE A 189 5.24 -9.19 13.81
C ILE A 189 5.83 -9.40 12.42
N PHE A 190 6.35 -10.60 12.20
CA PHE A 190 6.80 -11.10 10.91
C PHE A 190 6.01 -12.38 10.60
N ASN A 191 4.91 -12.27 9.85
CA ASN A 191 4.10 -13.42 9.45
C ASN A 191 4.24 -13.70 7.95
N PHE A 192 5.12 -14.62 7.62
CA PHE A 192 5.38 -15.17 6.29
C PHE A 192 5.09 -16.68 6.27
N SER A 193 4.08 -17.11 7.05
CA SER A 193 3.68 -18.51 7.10
C SER A 193 3.25 -19.02 5.71
N GLY A 194 3.69 -20.23 5.35
CA GLY A 194 3.46 -20.77 4.00
C GLY A 194 4.31 -20.15 2.88
N CYS A 195 5.24 -19.24 3.19
CA CYS A 195 6.27 -18.80 2.25
C CYS A 195 7.51 -19.72 2.32
N HIS A 196 8.09 -20.02 1.16
CA HIS A 196 9.17 -21.00 1.02
C HIS A 196 10.38 -20.34 0.36
N LEU A 197 11.26 -19.77 1.19
CA LEU A 197 12.35 -18.92 0.70
C LEU A 197 13.51 -19.75 0.19
N THR A 198 13.94 -19.49 -1.05
CA THR A 198 15.19 -19.99 -1.63
C THR A 198 16.28 -18.93 -1.63
N THR A 199 15.90 -17.66 -1.49
CA THR A 199 16.79 -16.51 -1.30
C THR A 199 16.26 -15.67 -0.15
N PHE A 200 17.03 -15.54 0.93
CA PHE A 200 16.70 -14.68 2.06
C PHE A 200 17.95 -13.97 2.54
N THR A 201 18.16 -12.73 2.09
CA THR A 201 19.32 -11.92 2.48
C THR A 201 18.94 -10.88 3.52
N LEU A 202 19.77 -10.77 4.55
CA LEU A 202 19.59 -9.83 5.65
C LEU A 202 20.89 -9.05 5.90
N THR A 203 20.75 -7.78 6.27
CA THR A 203 21.84 -7.05 6.92
C THR A 203 22.04 -7.57 8.35
N PRO A 204 23.19 -7.32 8.99
CA PRO A 204 23.38 -7.69 10.39
C PRO A 204 22.32 -7.10 11.34
N SER A 205 21.87 -5.87 11.08
CA SER A 205 20.82 -5.21 11.87
C SER A 205 19.45 -5.88 11.70
N SER A 206 19.05 -6.13 10.45
CA SER A 206 17.79 -6.83 10.14
C SER A 206 17.77 -8.25 10.70
N TYR A 207 18.90 -8.96 10.62
CA TYR A 207 19.05 -10.27 11.24
C TYR A 207 18.84 -10.23 12.75
N ALA A 208 19.49 -9.29 13.46
CA ALA A 208 19.33 -9.14 14.90
C ALA A 208 17.87 -8.85 15.30
N VAL A 209 17.19 -7.98 14.57
CA VAL A 209 15.76 -7.65 14.79
C VAL A 209 14.89 -8.90 14.66
N LEU A 210 14.97 -9.60 13.52
CA LEU A 210 14.13 -10.77 13.29
C LEU A 210 14.47 -11.91 14.25
N ASN A 211 15.75 -12.07 14.60
CA ASN A 211 16.19 -13.11 15.52
C ASN A 211 15.83 -12.82 16.99
N ALA A 212 15.55 -11.56 17.34
CA ALA A 212 15.11 -11.17 18.68
C ALA A 212 13.59 -11.24 18.89
N LEU A 213 12.81 -11.44 17.83
CA LEU A 213 11.36 -11.64 17.95
C LEU A 213 11.06 -12.88 18.80
N SER A 214 9.99 -12.81 19.61
CA SER A 214 9.50 -14.01 20.28
C SER A 214 9.00 -15.02 19.23
N PRO A 215 9.12 -16.34 19.44
CA PRO A 215 8.64 -17.35 18.48
C PRO A 215 7.17 -17.21 18.07
N ALA A 216 6.31 -16.67 18.94
CA ALA A 216 4.90 -16.41 18.63
C ALA A 216 4.65 -15.23 17.66
N LYS A 217 5.69 -14.44 17.36
CA LYS A 217 5.64 -13.23 16.53
C LYS A 217 6.44 -13.37 15.23
N PHE A 218 7.18 -14.46 15.08
CA PHE A 218 7.89 -14.82 13.87
C PHE A 218 7.30 -16.12 13.31
N ALA A 219 6.72 -16.04 12.12
CA ALA A 219 6.23 -17.20 11.40
C ALA A 219 6.80 -17.17 9.99
N LEU A 220 7.41 -18.28 9.58
CA LEU A 220 7.95 -18.50 8.25
C LEU A 220 7.65 -19.94 7.84
N GLY A 221 7.34 -20.19 6.56
CA GLY A 221 7.07 -21.54 6.07
C GLY A 221 8.34 -22.40 6.08
N SER A 222 9.31 -22.06 5.22
CA SER A 222 10.62 -22.73 5.20
C SER A 222 11.70 -21.86 4.56
N THR A 223 12.95 -22.25 4.78
CA THR A 223 14.14 -21.71 4.11
C THR A 223 14.92 -22.88 3.50
N GLN A 224 15.29 -22.76 2.22
CA GLN A 224 16.14 -23.71 1.50
C GLN A 224 17.20 -22.90 0.74
N LEU A 225 18.20 -22.42 1.47
CA LEU A 225 19.20 -21.48 0.96
C LEU A 225 20.43 -22.23 0.43
N ASN A 226 21.11 -21.62 -0.55
CA ASN A 226 22.36 -22.15 -1.08
C ASN A 226 23.56 -21.38 -0.47
N GLY A 227 24.41 -22.07 0.29
CA GLY A 227 25.57 -21.46 0.95
C GLY A 227 26.57 -20.81 -0.01
N THR A 228 26.83 -21.44 -1.16
CA THR A 228 27.70 -20.87 -2.19
C THR A 228 27.10 -19.60 -2.80
N ALA A 229 25.79 -19.58 -3.05
CA ALA A 229 25.11 -18.37 -3.52
C ALA A 229 25.15 -17.25 -2.48
N CYS A 230 24.99 -17.60 -1.20
CA CYS A 230 25.13 -16.65 -0.09
C CYS A 230 26.55 -16.06 -0.01
N ALA A 231 27.57 -16.91 -0.05
CA ALA A 231 28.97 -16.48 -0.07
C ALA A 231 29.28 -15.61 -1.30
N GLY A 232 28.71 -15.93 -2.47
CA GLY A 232 28.82 -15.14 -3.69
C GLY A 232 28.23 -13.72 -3.58
N MET A 233 27.26 -13.51 -2.68
CA MET A 233 26.71 -12.19 -2.35
C MET A 233 27.48 -11.49 -1.22
N GLY A 234 28.59 -12.07 -0.73
CA GLY A 234 29.35 -11.55 0.41
C GLY A 234 28.62 -11.73 1.73
N GLY A 235 27.84 -12.81 1.89
CA GLY A 235 27.20 -13.17 3.14
C GLY A 235 27.59 -14.56 3.63
N GLU A 236 27.12 -14.88 4.84
CA GLU A 236 27.26 -16.18 5.48
C GLU A 236 25.88 -16.70 5.91
N LEU A 237 25.64 -18.00 5.77
CA LEU A 237 24.40 -18.59 6.29
C LEU A 237 24.45 -18.61 7.82
N ALA A 238 23.41 -18.08 8.46
CA ALA A 238 23.27 -18.07 9.90
C ALA A 238 21.91 -18.64 10.32
N PRO A 239 21.84 -19.35 11.46
CA PRO A 239 20.57 -19.82 12.01
C PRO A 239 19.69 -18.64 12.44
N LEU A 240 18.39 -18.76 12.23
CA LEU A 240 17.38 -17.76 12.54
C LEU A 240 16.19 -18.43 13.25
N GLN A 241 15.78 -17.90 14.41
CA GLN A 241 14.57 -18.32 15.15
C GLN A 241 14.51 -19.86 15.34
N GLU A 242 15.65 -20.45 15.67
CA GLU A 242 15.92 -21.88 15.97
C GLU A 242 15.84 -22.88 14.80
N ARG A 243 15.04 -22.64 13.76
CA ARG A 243 14.75 -23.65 12.71
C ARG A 243 14.86 -23.17 11.27
N PHE A 244 15.25 -21.92 11.06
CA PHE A 244 15.42 -21.33 9.75
C PHE A 244 16.86 -20.88 9.55
N GLU A 245 17.20 -20.54 8.32
CA GLU A 245 18.48 -19.95 7.97
C GLU A 245 18.26 -18.67 7.17
N ALA A 246 19.16 -17.70 7.33
CA ALA A 246 19.22 -16.51 6.51
C ALA A 246 20.65 -16.29 6.02
N CYS A 247 20.80 -15.72 4.84
CA CYS A 247 22.08 -15.24 4.35
C CYS A 247 22.36 -13.86 4.93
N VAL A 248 23.27 -13.76 5.89
CA VAL A 248 23.62 -12.49 6.55
C VAL A 248 24.81 -11.88 5.84
N LEU A 249 24.63 -10.70 5.27
CA LEU A 249 25.66 -9.99 4.50
C LEU A 249 26.73 -9.42 5.46
N THR A 250 28.01 -9.57 5.13
CA THR A 250 29.15 -9.25 6.02
C THR A 250 29.88 -7.93 5.67
N GLY A 251 29.45 -7.21 4.63
CA GLY A 251 29.99 -5.89 4.27
C GLY A 251 29.12 -4.73 4.75
N PRO A 252 29.67 -3.49 4.84
CA PRO A 252 28.83 -2.30 4.89
C PRO A 252 27.99 -2.32 3.61
N THR A 253 26.67 -2.45 3.77
CA THR A 253 25.73 -2.27 2.66
C THR A 253 26.12 -1.00 1.92
N VAL A 254 26.31 -1.10 0.60
CA VAL A 254 26.34 0.06 -0.28
C VAL A 254 25.26 1.01 0.23
N ALA A 255 25.72 2.21 0.62
CA ALA A 255 24.88 3.25 1.18
C ALA A 255 23.57 3.31 0.41
N ALA A 256 22.46 3.48 1.14
CA ALA A 256 21.14 3.78 0.61
C ALA A 256 21.28 4.48 -0.74
N VAL A 257 20.87 3.82 -1.83
CA VAL A 257 20.87 4.45 -3.14
C VAL A 257 20.10 5.75 -2.95
N ALA A 258 20.83 6.87 -3.00
CA ALA A 258 20.22 8.17 -3.07
C ALA A 258 19.33 8.11 -4.30
N GLN A 259 18.03 8.00 -4.05
CA GLN A 259 17.00 7.79 -5.04
C GLN A 259 17.10 8.97 -5.99
N ARG A 260 17.72 8.74 -7.16
CA ARG A 260 17.59 9.68 -8.26
C ARG A 260 16.11 9.71 -8.55
N SER A 261 15.48 10.82 -8.21
CA SER A 261 14.13 11.15 -8.64
C SER A 261 14.12 11.09 -10.16
N SER A 262 13.72 9.95 -10.72
CA SER A 262 13.32 9.88 -12.11
C SER A 262 11.94 10.49 -12.18
N ALA A 263 11.89 11.82 -12.14
CA ALA A 263 10.78 12.57 -12.67
C ALA A 263 10.71 12.21 -14.17
N ALA A 264 9.85 11.25 -14.51
CA ALA A 264 9.46 11.01 -15.88
C ALA A 264 8.71 12.27 -16.34
N LEU A 265 9.46 13.18 -16.98
CA LEU A 265 8.89 14.25 -17.78
C LEU A 265 8.11 13.58 -18.92
N TRP A 266 6.80 13.47 -18.76
CA TRP A 266 5.91 13.20 -19.88
C TRP A 266 5.87 14.46 -20.75
N ILE A 267 6.74 14.50 -21.76
CA ILE A 267 6.60 15.43 -22.88
C ILE A 267 5.41 14.91 -23.69
N ILE A 268 4.27 15.61 -23.57
CA ILE A 268 3.16 15.48 -24.51
C ILE A 268 3.63 16.13 -25.82
N LEU A 269 4.01 15.32 -26.81
CA LEU A 269 4.07 15.77 -28.19
C LEU A 269 2.65 15.65 -28.76
N ALA A 270 1.98 16.80 -28.85
CA ALA A 270 0.84 16.97 -29.72
C ALA A 270 1.34 17.11 -31.17
N VAL A 271 0.88 16.22 -32.04
CA VAL A 271 0.67 16.46 -33.48
C VAL A 271 -0.69 15.85 -33.83
#